data_AF-A0A534TR63-F1
#
_entry.id   AF-A0A534TR63-F1
#
_cell.length_a   1.000
_cell.length_b   1.000
_cell.length_c   1.000
_cell.angle_alpha   90.00
_cell.angle_beta   90.00
_cell.angle_gamma   90.00
#
_symmetry.space_group_name_H-M   'P 1'
#
loop_
_entity.id
_entity.type
_entity.pdbx_description
1 polymer ?
#
loop_
_entity_poly.entity_id
_entity_poly.type
_entity_poly.pdbx_seq_one_letter_code
_entity_poly.pdbx_strand_id
1 'polypeptide(L)'
;MRVDQKYAVWLADDVARAFLGIDTEQPQSRWVVLGQCIGEEASVGFWLRIDHIEQWIAMSDTRNITVSPPECLIRWADVITIQALEKFEDLKVVAGFKTEASITPKRASRRRT
;
A
#
# COMPACT_ATOMS: atom_id res chain seq x y z
N MET A 1 -5.43 13.45 -10.51
CA MET A 1 -4.64 13.69 -9.27
C MET A 1 -4.18 15.14 -9.19
N ARG A 2 -4.04 15.71 -8.00
CA ARG A 2 -3.53 17.08 -7.86
C ARG A 2 -2.00 17.06 -7.92
N VAL A 3 -1.42 17.84 -8.83
CA VAL A 3 0.04 18.03 -8.89
C VAL A 3 0.53 18.69 -7.60
N ASP A 4 1.71 18.28 -7.13
CA ASP A 4 2.34 18.67 -5.87
C ASP A 4 1.66 18.18 -4.59
N GLN A 5 0.57 17.41 -4.71
CA GLN A 5 -0.05 16.75 -3.57
C GLN A 5 0.75 15.49 -3.18
N LYS A 6 0.96 15.29 -1.88
CA LYS A 6 1.51 14.04 -1.34
C LYS A 6 0.44 12.96 -1.26
N TYR A 7 0.82 11.74 -1.62
CA TYR A 7 -0.05 10.58 -1.61
C TYR A 7 0.63 9.38 -0.92
N ALA A 8 -0.19 8.60 -0.23
CA ALA A 8 0.09 7.22 0.12
C ALA A 8 -0.68 6.31 -0.82
N VAL A 9 0.03 5.44 -1.53
CA VAL A 9 -0.53 4.52 -2.52
C VAL A 9 -0.33 3.11 -2.04
N TRP A 10 -1.42 2.41 -1.77
CA TRP A 10 -1.36 1.02 -1.32
C TRP A 10 -1.36 0.08 -2.53
N LEU A 11 -0.37 -0.81 -2.59
CA LEU A 11 -0.21 -1.79 -3.66
C LEU A 11 -0.51 -3.21 -3.15
N ALA A 12 -0.91 -4.07 -4.07
CA ALA A 12 -0.95 -5.52 -3.82
C ALA A 12 0.47 -6.09 -3.68
N ASP A 13 0.60 -7.21 -2.96
CA ASP A 13 1.90 -7.79 -2.62
C ASP A 13 2.69 -8.25 -3.86
N ASP A 14 2.02 -8.88 -4.82
CA ASP A 14 2.57 -9.31 -6.10
C ASP A 14 3.03 -8.12 -6.96
N VAL A 15 2.19 -7.08 -7.04
CA VAL A 15 2.49 -5.83 -7.75
C VAL A 15 3.71 -5.14 -7.16
N ALA A 16 3.78 -4.98 -5.84
CA ALA A 16 4.90 -4.31 -5.18
C ALA A 16 6.21 -5.09 -5.33
N ARG A 17 6.16 -6.43 -5.27
CA ARG A 17 7.32 -7.28 -5.53
C ARG A 17 7.80 -7.15 -6.98
N ALA A 18 6.89 -7.19 -7.94
CA ALA A 18 7.22 -7.00 -9.35
C ALA A 18 7.82 -5.60 -9.59
N PHE A 19 7.25 -4.57 -8.97
CA PHE A 19 7.75 -3.19 -9.03
C PHE A 19 9.19 -3.06 -8.49
N LEU A 20 9.53 -3.80 -7.43
CA LEU A 20 10.84 -3.78 -6.79
C LEU A 20 11.83 -4.84 -7.32
N GLY A 21 11.42 -5.69 -8.27
CA GLY A 21 12.24 -6.81 -8.74
C GLY A 21 12.53 -7.87 -7.66
N ILE A 22 11.63 -8.04 -6.69
CA ILE A 22 11.77 -9.01 -5.61
C ILE A 22 11.22 -10.37 -6.08
N ASP A 23 12.12 -11.30 -6.39
CA ASP A 23 11.80 -12.66 -6.85
C ASP A 23 11.87 -13.72 -5.71
N THR A 24 12.01 -13.28 -4.46
CA THR A 24 12.20 -14.18 -3.33
C THR A 24 10.87 -14.56 -2.66
N GLU A 25 10.80 -15.79 -2.15
CA GLU A 25 9.74 -16.25 -1.24
C GLU A 25 9.83 -15.49 0.10
N GLN A 26 9.40 -14.23 0.10
CA GLN A 26 9.19 -13.46 1.33
C GLN A 26 7.77 -13.69 1.87
N PRO A 27 7.56 -13.56 3.20
CA PRO A 27 6.23 -13.53 3.78
C PRO A 27 5.35 -12.46 3.12
N GLN A 28 4.05 -12.75 3.01
CA GLN A 28 3.09 -11.79 2.47
C GLN A 28 3.18 -10.47 3.25
N SER A 29 3.32 -9.37 2.51
CA SER A 29 3.53 -8.04 3.06
C SER A 29 2.44 -7.09 2.58
N ARG A 30 2.31 -5.95 3.26
CA ARG A 30 1.57 -4.80 2.75
C ARG A 30 2.55 -3.72 2.34
N TRP A 31 2.20 -3.02 1.27
CA TRP A 31 3.10 -2.09 0.64
C TRP A 31 2.41 -0.75 0.46
N VAL A 32 3.11 0.30 0.87
CA VAL A 32 2.68 1.68 0.62
C VAL A 32 3.81 2.44 -0.05
N VAL A 33 3.51 3.05 -1.19
CA VAL A 33 4.39 3.99 -1.88
C VAL A 33 4.02 5.39 -1.40
N LEU A 34 4.99 6.10 -0.82
CA LEU A 34 4.84 7.46 -0.35
C LEU A 34 5.58 8.40 -1.31
N GLY A 35 4.88 9.40 -1.83
CA GLY A 35 5.49 10.34 -2.75
C GLY A 35 4.60 11.51 -3.14
N GLN A 36 5.17 12.39 -3.95
CA GLN A 36 4.50 13.59 -4.46
C GLN A 36 4.05 13.37 -5.90
N CYS A 37 2.80 13.71 -6.20
CA CYS A 37 2.29 13.66 -7.56
C CYS A 37 2.98 14.74 -8.42
N ILE A 38 3.57 14.33 -9.54
CA ILE A 38 4.23 15.22 -10.50
C ILE A 38 3.48 15.29 -11.84
N GLY A 39 2.43 14.48 -12.02
CA GLY A 39 1.62 14.48 -13.23
C GLY A 39 0.58 13.36 -13.24
N GLU A 40 -0.31 13.39 -14.20
CA GLU A 40 -1.33 12.36 -14.42
C GLU A 40 -1.30 11.94 -15.88
N GLU A 41 -1.44 10.64 -16.13
CA GLU A 41 -1.58 10.08 -17.47
C GLU A 41 -3.00 9.51 -17.59
N ALA A 42 -3.80 10.16 -18.44
CA ALA A 42 -5.23 9.90 -18.51
C ALA A 42 -5.51 8.41 -18.77
N SER A 43 -6.40 7.82 -17.97
CA SER A 43 -6.79 6.40 -18.03
C SER A 43 -5.69 5.36 -17.74
N VAL A 44 -4.43 5.76 -17.58
CA VAL A 44 -3.32 4.82 -17.30
C VAL A 44 -2.93 4.84 -15.83
N GLY A 45 -2.67 6.03 -15.29
CA GLY A 45 -2.09 6.15 -13.96
C GLY A 45 -1.73 7.59 -13.61
N PHE A 46 -0.83 7.74 -12.65
CA PHE A 46 -0.27 9.03 -12.28
C PHE A 46 1.21 8.91 -11.96
N TRP A 47 1.93 9.97 -12.27
CA TRP A 47 3.36 10.06 -12.05
C TRP A 47 3.61 10.50 -10.61
N LEU A 48 4.44 9.73 -9.92
CA LEU A 48 4.84 9.99 -8.55
C LEU A 48 6.36 10.15 -8.51
N ARG A 49 6.84 11.21 -7.85
CA ARG A 49 8.20 11.26 -7.32
C ARG A 49 8.17 10.62 -5.93
N ILE A 50 8.69 9.39 -5.86
CA ILE A 50 8.73 8.58 -4.65
C ILE A 50 9.73 9.20 -3.66
N ASP A 51 9.28 9.33 -2.42
CA ASP A 51 10.14 9.63 -1.28
C ASP A 51 10.71 8.31 -0.73
N HIS A 52 9.84 7.37 -0.38
CA HIS A 52 10.18 6.00 -0.03
C HIS A 52 8.98 5.05 -0.17
N ILE A 53 9.26 3.76 -0.09
CA ILE A 53 8.29 2.68 -0.02
C ILE A 53 8.41 2.02 1.34
N GLU A 54 7.29 1.76 2.00
CA GLU A 54 7.27 1.00 3.23
C GLU A 54 6.76 -0.42 2.97
N GLN A 55 7.52 -1.42 3.43
CA GLN A 55 7.12 -2.82 3.49
C GLN A 55 6.70 -3.16 4.92
N TRP A 56 5.46 -3.58 5.08
CA TRP A 56 4.87 -3.93 6.37
C TRP A 56 4.71 -5.44 6.40
N ILE A 57 5.49 -6.12 7.23
CA ILE A 57 5.44 -7.57 7.42
C ILE A 57 4.70 -7.84 8.73
N ALA A 58 3.81 -8.83 8.74
CA ALA A 58 3.10 -9.20 9.96
C ALA A 58 4.09 -9.55 11.08
N MET A 59 3.91 -8.95 12.26
CA MET A 59 4.74 -9.20 13.45
C MET A 59 6.24 -8.83 13.30
N SER A 60 6.59 -8.00 12.32
CA SER A 60 7.96 -7.48 12.14
C SER A 60 7.95 -5.96 11.98
N ASP A 61 9.12 -5.36 12.06
CA ASP A 61 9.29 -3.92 11.86
C ASP A 61 9.06 -3.55 10.39
N THR A 62 8.55 -2.33 10.20
CA THR A 62 8.42 -1.73 8.87
C THR A 62 9.79 -1.51 8.25
N ARG A 63 9.96 -1.91 6.99
CA ARG A 63 11.17 -1.63 6.21
C ARG A 63 10.94 -0.46 5.26
N ASN A 64 11.80 0.53 5.32
CA ASN A 64 11.80 1.67 4.40
C ASN A 64 12.77 1.42 3.25
N ILE A 65 12.28 1.59 2.03
CA ILE A 65 13.01 1.30 0.80
C ILE A 65 13.03 2.57 -0.04
N THR A 66 14.24 3.00 -0.42
CA THR A 66 14.42 4.06 -1.41
C THR A 66 14.58 3.44 -2.80
N VAL A 67 14.11 4.15 -3.82
CA VAL A 67 14.15 3.67 -5.21
C VAL A 67 14.89 4.66 -6.10
N SER A 68 15.55 4.13 -7.13
CA SER A 68 16.24 4.91 -8.16
C SER A 68 15.97 4.26 -9.53
N PRO A 69 15.40 4.99 -10.50
CA PRO A 69 14.99 6.40 -10.43
C PRO A 69 13.79 6.62 -9.48
N PRO A 70 13.67 7.80 -8.84
CA PRO A 70 12.59 8.10 -7.90
C PRO A 70 11.26 8.42 -8.59
N GLU A 71 11.27 8.73 -9.89
CA GLU A 71 10.08 9.07 -10.65
C GLU A 71 9.53 7.84 -11.36
N CYS A 72 8.28 7.49 -11.10
CA CYS A 72 7.63 6.36 -11.74
C CYS A 72 6.14 6.62 -12.01
N LEU A 73 5.61 5.90 -12.99
CA LEU A 73 4.19 5.86 -13.26
C LEU A 73 3.55 4.74 -12.44
N ILE A 74 2.68 5.11 -11.50
CA ILE A 74 1.82 4.16 -10.79
C ILE A 74 0.55 3.97 -11.62
N ARG A 75 0.30 2.75 -12.09
CA ARG A 75 -0.89 2.43 -12.90
C ARG A 75 -2.12 2.28 -12.01
N TRP A 76 -3.29 2.68 -12.50
CA TRP A 76 -4.54 2.52 -11.75
C TRP A 76 -4.86 1.06 -11.42
N ALA A 77 -4.46 0.13 -12.28
CA ALA A 77 -4.69 -1.31 -12.09
C ALA A 77 -3.90 -1.91 -10.91
N ASP A 78 -2.80 -1.27 -10.52
CA ASP A 78 -1.86 -1.73 -9.51
C ASP A 78 -2.23 -1.25 -8.10
N VAL A 79 -3.19 -0.32 -8.02
CA VAL A 79 -3.58 0.40 -6.81
C VAL A 79 -4.75 -0.29 -6.11
N ILE A 80 -4.58 -0.58 -4.82
CA ILE A 80 -5.69 -0.98 -3.93
C ILE A 80 -6.45 0.25 -3.46
N THR A 81 -5.74 1.26 -2.94
CA THR A 81 -6.34 2.51 -2.46
C THR A 81 -5.30 3.62 -2.40
N ILE A 82 -5.77 4.87 -2.41
CA ILE A 82 -4.93 6.08 -2.37
C ILE A 82 -5.45 7.01 -1.29
N GLN A 83 -4.54 7.55 -0.48
CA GLN A 83 -4.83 8.58 0.51
C GLN A 83 -4.03 9.85 0.19
N ALA A 84 -4.71 10.99 0.08
CA ALA A 84 -4.05 12.29 0.03
C ALA A 84 -3.54 12.68 1.42
N LEU A 85 -2.33 13.21 1.48
CA LEU A 85 -1.62 13.55 2.72
C LEU A 85 -1.10 14.99 2.68
N GLU A 86 -1.11 15.69 3.81
CA GLU A 86 -0.36 16.95 3.94
C GLU A 86 1.12 16.66 4.22
N LYS A 87 1.37 15.69 5.10
CA LYS A 87 2.70 15.14 5.40
C LYS A 87 2.66 13.61 5.46
N PHE A 88 3.79 12.95 5.27
CA PHE A 88 3.82 11.48 5.20
C PHE A 88 3.46 10.83 6.55
N GLU A 89 3.72 11.53 7.65
CA GLU A 89 3.35 11.13 9.02
C GLU A 89 1.83 11.10 9.24
N ASP A 90 1.04 11.71 8.35
CA ASP A 90 -0.43 11.74 8.43
C ASP A 90 -1.08 10.45 7.87
N LEU A 91 -0.27 9.47 7.46
CA LEU A 91 -0.76 8.18 6.95
C LEU A 91 -1.67 7.50 7.97
N LYS A 92 -2.92 7.22 7.56
CA LYS A 92 -3.88 6.50 8.40
C LYS A 92 -4.01 5.07 7.90
N VAL A 93 -3.72 4.11 8.76
CA VAL A 93 -3.81 2.69 8.42
C VAL A 93 -5.27 2.25 8.42
N VAL A 94 -5.83 1.98 7.24
CA VAL A 94 -7.29 1.76 7.10
C VAL A 94 -7.76 0.37 7.59
N ALA A 95 -6.87 -0.59 7.85
CA ALA A 95 -7.21 -1.85 8.53
C ALA A 95 -5.92 -2.57 8.93
N GLY A 96 -5.88 -3.33 10.03
CA GLY A 96 -4.78 -4.27 10.32
C GLY A 96 -4.80 -5.46 9.35
N PHE A 97 -3.76 -6.32 9.38
CA PHE A 97 -3.81 -7.62 8.70
C PHE A 97 -5.10 -8.35 9.13
N LYS A 98 -6.02 -8.61 8.20
CA LYS A 98 -7.13 -9.51 8.48
C LYS A 98 -6.56 -10.92 8.59
N THR A 99 -6.22 -11.34 9.80
CA THR A 99 -5.98 -12.75 10.09
C THR A 99 -7.29 -13.52 9.92
N GLU A 100 -7.24 -14.75 9.39
CA GLU A 100 -8.42 -15.61 9.16
C GLU A 100 -9.32 -15.78 10.40
N ALA A 101 -8.79 -15.55 11.60
CA ALA A 101 -9.58 -15.50 12.84
C ALA A 101 -10.74 -14.48 12.80
N SER A 102 -10.62 -13.43 11.99
CA SER A 102 -11.65 -12.39 11.83
C SER A 102 -12.83 -12.79 10.94
N ILE A 103 -12.80 -13.99 10.33
CA ILE A 103 -13.85 -14.51 9.43
C ILE A 103 -14.76 -15.53 10.15
N THR A 104 -14.48 -15.89 11.40
CA THR A 104 -15.34 -16.85 12.12
C THR A 104 -16.64 -16.15 12.56
N PRO A 105 -17.82 -16.52 12.04
CA PRO A 105 -19.07 -15.98 12.58
C PRO A 105 -19.21 -16.48 14.02
N LYS A 106 -19.44 -15.55 14.96
CA LYS A 106 -19.82 -15.90 16.35
C LYS A 106 -21.04 -16.82 16.30
N ARG A 107 -20.84 -18.12 16.55
CA ARG A 107 -21.91 -19.09 16.71
C ARG A 107 -22.81 -18.60 17.86
N ALA A 108 -24.01 -18.15 17.53
CA ALA A 108 -25.01 -17.76 18.53
C ALA A 108 -25.31 -18.98 19.41
N SER A 109 -25.03 -18.88 20.71
CA SER A 109 -25.41 -19.88 21.69
C SER A 109 -26.93 -19.85 21.83
N ARG A 110 -27.61 -20.78 21.17
CA ARG A 110 -29.02 -21.08 21.45
C ARG A 110 -29.11 -21.64 22.87
N ARG A 111 -29.54 -20.81 23.83
CA ARG A 111 -30.13 -21.28 25.09
C ARG A 111 -31.36 -22.10 24.73
N ARG A 112 -31.33 -23.41 25.01
CA ARG A 112 -32.55 -24.21 25.15
C ARG A 112 -33.08 -23.95 26.55
N THR A 113 -34.25 -23.31 26.61
CA THR A 113 -35.24 -23.45 27.68
C THR A 113 -35.68 -24.90 27.79
#